data_AF-A0A1B6IZM1-F1
#
_entry.id   AF-A0A1B6IZM1-F1
#
_cell.length_a   1.000
_cell.length_b   1.000
_cell.length_c   1.000
_cell.angle_alpha   90.00
_cell.angle_beta   90.00
_cell.angle_gamma   90.00
#
_symmetry.space_group_name_H-M   'P 1'
#
loop_
_entity.id
_entity.type
_entity.pdbx_description
1 polymer ?
#
loop_
_entity_poly.entity_id
_entity_poly.type
_entity_poly.pdbx_seq_one_letter_code
_entity_poly.pdbx_strand_id
1 'polypeptide(L)'
;LVQEVGDPTANLCLYNLSCLEISRLQLVKDGLVELVVAKLNNEVDHWLAMIFFLLCQDSIGRAHIRNCERGLELLVQLLQITKSKVIRSKAFQALTYFLYDKSSLEILLVNGLVPALIKSLAEYVTRHGRAHDKCLALPEPQAGSVSPCYSGLSPPGRGAGQWSPLSDCSPPASPASVYSPLCLSEDELECTPTQPDDDVSMTQEEMKMEEEVSDVKEEEMILIFLHHITYYVHIPITDLVAKLTISTLIDYISLVREANPRAGLLLCAIAGNKNYYRQLLDDQFVLTVHCRLCRPNHECCAECERLLDEGTRVLCRVAEISQTGLGEGEMTYRLLKAEDPVKLSVSLTIPHVISQRELLLRLLFKQKAINYLMDAFGNNNNDAVASLHALFKTLEVTNPQKNMEICSHCNVGSLRKEGTITFVLDDGSTVSANKSTLCNNSPMFEAMFRGGFKESEQTEVRLTDISADCVTYFSRIIDTYCECILPKDIRTLLELIVACDRFLVPELTSKILSVVMNHSLNYKTCCVVYDWALDIGYKYPIIGSITTDVVKFVLVSQMTPKQRVEAVTLMMNSRHKKELLEDILDIIKSELLFWN
;
A
#
# COMPACT_ATOMS: atom_id res chain seq x y z
N LEU A 1 -45.00 38.23 -3.49
CA LEU A 1 -43.80 37.44 -3.86
C LEU A 1 -43.25 36.56 -2.74
N VAL A 2 -42.58 37.05 -1.69
CA VAL A 2 -42.03 36.17 -0.63
C VAL A 2 -43.12 35.35 0.09
N GLN A 3 -44.33 35.90 0.24
CA GLN A 3 -45.47 35.17 0.81
C GLN A 3 -46.08 34.11 -0.14
N GLU A 4 -45.69 34.11 -1.42
CA GLU A 4 -46.19 33.22 -2.47
C GLU A 4 -45.20 32.07 -2.78
N VAL A 5 -44.20 31.87 -1.92
CA VAL A 5 -43.23 30.76 -2.06
C VAL A 5 -43.97 29.41 -2.15
N GLY A 6 -43.74 28.69 -3.24
CA GLY A 6 -44.43 27.45 -3.59
C GLY A 6 -45.31 27.55 -4.84
N ASP A 7 -45.63 28.77 -5.30
CA ASP A 7 -46.13 28.95 -6.66
C ASP A 7 -44.96 28.89 -7.66
N PRO A 8 -45.03 28.08 -8.73
CA PRO A 8 -43.92 27.93 -9.69
C PRO A 8 -43.46 29.26 -10.33
N THR A 9 -44.40 30.16 -10.62
CA THR A 9 -44.11 31.46 -11.24
C THR A 9 -43.43 32.38 -10.22
N ALA A 10 -43.94 32.40 -8.99
CA ALA A 10 -43.32 33.14 -7.90
C ALA A 10 -41.90 32.64 -7.60
N ASN A 11 -41.67 31.33 -7.62
CA ASN A 11 -40.34 30.74 -7.41
C ASN A 11 -39.34 31.17 -8.49
N LEU A 12 -39.75 31.21 -9.76
CA LEU A 12 -38.90 31.69 -10.85
C LEU A 12 -38.58 33.18 -10.72
N CYS A 13 -39.56 34.02 -10.37
CA CYS A 13 -39.33 35.44 -10.11
C CYS A 13 -38.39 35.66 -8.91
N LEU A 14 -38.57 34.90 -7.82
CA LEU A 14 -37.70 34.94 -6.65
C LEU A 14 -36.28 34.48 -6.98
N TYR A 15 -36.13 33.49 -7.87
CA TYR A 15 -34.83 33.05 -8.36
C TYR A 15 -34.11 34.16 -9.13
N ASN A 16 -34.80 34.78 -10.09
CA ASN A 16 -34.24 35.90 -10.88
C ASN A 16 -33.84 37.07 -9.98
N LEU A 17 -34.66 37.41 -8.97
CA LEU A 17 -34.29 38.41 -7.97
C LEU A 17 -33.09 37.97 -7.12
N SER A 18 -33.01 36.69 -6.75
CA SER A 18 -31.90 36.14 -5.96
C SER A 18 -30.57 36.09 -6.72
N CYS A 19 -30.58 36.18 -8.06
CA CYS A 19 -29.36 36.34 -8.84
C CYS A 19 -28.66 37.69 -8.55
N LEU A 20 -29.40 38.71 -8.11
CA LEU A 20 -28.86 40.04 -7.77
C LEU A 20 -28.49 40.11 -6.29
N GLU A 21 -27.21 40.40 -5.98
CA GLU A 21 -26.69 40.45 -4.61
C GLU A 21 -27.45 41.45 -3.71
N ILE A 22 -27.77 42.63 -4.23
CA ILE A 22 -28.52 43.67 -3.50
C ILE A 22 -29.92 43.17 -3.11
N SER A 23 -30.57 42.47 -4.03
CA SER A 23 -31.91 41.93 -3.83
C SER A 23 -31.90 40.76 -2.82
N ARG A 24 -30.88 39.88 -2.85
CA ARG A 24 -30.74 38.79 -1.87
C ARG A 24 -30.73 39.31 -0.43
N LEU A 25 -29.99 40.38 -0.16
CA LEU A 25 -29.92 40.96 1.19
C LEU A 25 -31.29 41.40 1.70
N GLN A 26 -32.12 41.98 0.83
CA GLN A 26 -33.48 42.40 1.20
C GLN A 26 -34.40 41.19 1.37
N LEU A 27 -34.33 40.21 0.46
CA LEU A 27 -35.11 38.98 0.53
C LEU A 27 -34.82 38.17 1.82
N VAL A 28 -33.57 38.13 2.28
CA VAL A 28 -33.22 37.49 3.56
C VAL A 28 -33.87 38.21 4.74
N LYS A 29 -33.87 39.55 4.75
CA LYS A 29 -34.55 40.34 5.80
C LYS A 29 -36.06 40.10 5.79
N ASP A 30 -36.63 39.85 4.62
CA ASP A 30 -38.06 39.59 4.45
C ASP A 30 -38.45 38.13 4.81
N GLY A 31 -37.52 37.32 5.34
CA GLY A 31 -37.78 35.96 5.83
C GLY A 31 -37.78 34.88 4.75
N LEU A 32 -37.14 35.13 3.60
CA LEU A 32 -37.09 34.16 2.50
C LEU A 32 -36.40 32.85 2.90
N VAL A 33 -35.37 32.89 3.75
CA VAL A 33 -34.59 31.70 4.15
C VAL A 33 -35.48 30.68 4.83
N GLU A 34 -36.25 31.11 5.84
CA GLU A 34 -37.12 30.25 6.64
C GLU A 34 -38.22 29.63 5.78
N LEU A 35 -38.77 30.39 4.82
CA LEU A 35 -39.79 29.90 3.88
C LEU A 35 -39.23 28.89 2.87
N VAL A 36 -38.06 29.15 2.30
CA VAL A 36 -37.38 28.24 1.36
C VAL A 36 -37.02 26.93 2.06
N VAL A 37 -36.42 27.00 3.26
CA VAL A 37 -36.08 25.81 4.06
C VAL A 37 -37.32 24.99 4.41
N ALA A 38 -38.39 25.65 4.87
CA ALA A 38 -39.64 24.96 5.22
C ALA A 38 -40.28 24.24 4.02
N LYS A 39 -40.20 24.82 2.83
CA LYS A 39 -40.80 24.26 1.61
C LYS A 39 -39.97 23.13 1.01
N LEU A 40 -38.64 23.31 0.92
CA LEU A 40 -37.73 22.27 0.44
C LEU A 40 -37.68 21.03 1.33
N ASN A 41 -37.98 21.16 2.62
CA ASN A 41 -38.13 20.03 3.53
C ASN A 41 -39.31 19.10 3.15
N ASN A 42 -40.30 19.59 2.41
CA ASN A 42 -41.46 18.80 2.00
C ASN A 42 -41.32 18.24 0.58
N GLU A 43 -40.85 19.08 -0.35
CA GLU A 43 -40.70 18.70 -1.76
C GLU A 43 -39.45 19.38 -2.35
N VAL A 44 -38.66 18.60 -3.08
CA VAL A 44 -37.43 19.10 -3.73
C VAL A 44 -37.82 19.81 -5.04
N ASP A 45 -38.14 21.09 -4.92
CA ASP A 45 -38.34 21.98 -6.06
C ASP A 45 -37.00 22.53 -6.60
N HIS A 46 -36.86 22.56 -7.93
CA HIS A 46 -35.61 22.97 -8.59
C HIS A 46 -35.26 24.43 -8.30
N TRP A 47 -36.22 25.35 -8.47
CA TRP A 47 -35.99 26.78 -8.31
C TRP A 47 -35.73 27.16 -6.86
N LEU A 48 -36.48 26.57 -5.93
CA LEU A 48 -36.23 26.74 -4.50
C LEU A 48 -34.85 26.23 -4.10
N ALA A 49 -34.38 25.10 -4.65
CA ALA A 49 -33.04 24.60 -4.38
C ALA A 49 -31.96 25.56 -4.91
N MET A 50 -32.15 26.11 -6.12
CA MET A 50 -31.23 27.12 -6.66
C MET A 50 -31.19 28.40 -5.82
N ILE A 51 -32.36 28.90 -5.38
CA ILE A 51 -32.45 30.03 -4.45
C ILE A 51 -31.69 29.71 -3.17
N PHE A 52 -31.92 28.54 -2.56
CA PHE A 52 -31.23 28.11 -1.35
C PHE A 52 -29.70 28.17 -1.50
N PHE A 53 -29.15 27.66 -2.61
CA PHE A 53 -27.70 27.70 -2.85
C PHE A 53 -27.16 29.12 -3.06
N LEU A 54 -27.93 30.00 -3.72
CA LEU A 54 -27.56 31.42 -3.84
C LEU A 54 -27.53 32.11 -2.47
N LEU A 55 -28.48 31.79 -1.59
CA LEU A 55 -28.51 32.30 -0.22
C LEU A 55 -27.32 31.80 0.63
N CYS A 56 -26.73 30.64 0.32
CA CYS A 56 -25.49 30.18 0.96
C CYS A 56 -24.25 31.03 0.61
N GLN A 57 -24.27 31.78 -0.50
CA GLN A 57 -23.11 32.56 -0.95
C GLN A 57 -22.83 33.77 -0.06
N ASP A 58 -23.88 34.39 0.46
CA ASP A 58 -23.76 35.62 1.25
C ASP A 58 -23.58 35.32 2.73
N SER A 59 -22.84 36.17 3.45
CA SER A 59 -22.60 36.02 4.89
C SER A 59 -23.88 36.07 5.73
N ILE A 60 -24.82 36.96 5.37
CA ILE A 60 -26.12 37.10 6.05
C ILE A 60 -26.99 35.87 5.80
N GLY A 61 -27.06 35.40 4.56
CA GLY A 61 -27.81 34.20 4.21
C GLY A 61 -27.30 32.97 4.95
N ARG A 62 -25.97 32.76 5.02
CA ARG A 62 -25.38 31.68 5.84
C ARG A 62 -25.74 31.78 7.32
N ALA A 63 -25.72 32.98 7.89
CA ALA A 63 -26.06 33.19 9.30
C ALA A 63 -27.53 32.82 9.58
N HIS A 64 -28.45 33.20 8.69
CA HIS A 64 -29.86 32.80 8.79
C HIS A 64 -30.05 31.29 8.58
N ILE A 65 -29.40 30.68 7.57
CA ILE A 65 -29.48 29.23 7.32
C ILE A 65 -28.97 28.43 8.53
N ARG A 66 -27.90 28.89 9.17
CA ARG A 66 -27.36 28.25 10.39
C ARG A 66 -28.32 28.33 11.57
N ASN A 67 -29.03 29.45 11.71
CA ASN A 67 -29.96 29.69 12.82
C ASN A 67 -31.38 29.15 12.54
N CYS A 68 -31.70 28.87 11.27
CA CYS A 68 -32.96 28.30 10.85
C CYS A 68 -33.04 26.82 11.23
N GLU A 69 -34.18 26.39 11.76
CA GLU A 69 -34.42 25.00 12.12
C GLU A 69 -34.27 24.12 10.86
N ARG A 70 -33.41 23.10 10.92
CA ARG A 70 -33.11 22.18 9.82
C ARG A 70 -32.46 22.83 8.57
N GLY A 71 -32.00 24.09 8.63
CA GLY A 71 -31.41 24.77 7.48
C GLY A 71 -30.15 24.08 6.94
N LEU A 72 -29.19 23.78 7.81
CA LEU A 72 -27.98 23.02 7.45
C LEU A 72 -28.24 21.51 7.27
N GLU A 73 -29.24 20.97 7.95
CA GLU A 73 -29.69 19.58 7.74
C GLU A 73 -30.19 19.40 6.30
N LEU A 74 -30.97 20.36 5.79
CA LEU A 74 -31.48 20.37 4.43
C LEU A 74 -30.34 20.33 3.40
N LEU A 75 -29.22 21.01 3.64
CA LEU A 75 -28.05 20.93 2.75
C LEU A 75 -27.51 19.49 2.65
N VAL A 76 -27.46 18.76 3.77
CA VAL A 76 -27.06 17.34 3.78
C VAL A 76 -28.10 16.47 3.08
N GLN A 77 -29.39 16.73 3.28
CA GLN A 77 -30.48 16.00 2.62
C GLN A 77 -30.46 16.20 1.10
N LEU A 78 -30.26 17.44 0.62
CA LEU A 78 -30.19 17.75 -0.82
C LEU A 78 -29.03 17.02 -1.51
N LEU A 79 -27.91 16.79 -0.82
CA LEU A 79 -26.81 15.95 -1.32
C LEU A 79 -27.19 14.47 -1.46
N GLN A 80 -28.09 13.96 -0.62
CA GLN A 80 -28.44 12.54 -0.55
C GLN A 80 -29.66 12.15 -1.40
N ILE A 81 -30.69 12.99 -1.43
CA ILE A 81 -32.02 12.66 -1.99
C ILE A 81 -32.11 12.98 -3.48
N THR A 82 -31.36 13.99 -3.93
CA THR A 82 -31.58 14.57 -5.26
C THR A 82 -31.01 13.71 -6.39
N LYS A 83 -31.85 13.44 -7.41
CA LYS A 83 -31.43 12.80 -8.67
C LYS A 83 -30.85 13.77 -9.70
N SER A 84 -31.14 15.06 -9.57
CA SER A 84 -30.63 16.10 -10.48
C SER A 84 -29.14 16.34 -10.26
N LYS A 85 -28.34 16.15 -11.32
CA LYS A 85 -26.90 16.43 -11.33
C LYS A 85 -26.61 17.91 -11.03
N VAL A 86 -27.46 18.82 -11.50
CA VAL A 86 -27.31 20.27 -11.30
C VAL A 86 -27.45 20.64 -9.83
N ILE A 87 -28.54 20.20 -9.18
CA ILE A 87 -28.79 20.46 -7.75
C ILE A 87 -27.68 19.84 -6.90
N ARG A 88 -27.25 18.62 -7.24
CA ARG A 88 -26.16 17.92 -6.54
C ARG A 88 -24.83 18.68 -6.64
N SER A 89 -24.44 19.10 -7.85
CA SER A 89 -23.22 19.89 -8.08
C SER A 89 -23.25 21.22 -7.31
N LYS A 90 -24.39 21.93 -7.34
CA LYS A 90 -24.58 23.16 -6.58
C LYS A 90 -24.59 22.96 -5.07
N ALA A 91 -25.08 21.83 -4.57
CA ALA A 91 -24.98 21.48 -3.16
C ALA A 91 -23.52 21.27 -2.71
N PHE A 92 -22.69 20.61 -3.52
CA PHE A 92 -21.24 20.51 -3.25
C PHE A 92 -20.54 21.86 -3.27
N GLN A 93 -20.90 22.73 -4.22
CA GLN A 93 -20.40 24.10 -4.24
C GLN A 93 -20.84 24.86 -2.98
N ALA A 94 -22.11 24.73 -2.57
CA ALA A 94 -22.66 25.41 -1.40
C ALA A 94 -21.97 25.00 -0.09
N LEU A 95 -21.56 23.73 0.05
CA LEU A 95 -20.77 23.27 1.20
C LEU A 95 -19.48 24.08 1.39
N THR A 96 -18.83 24.51 0.30
CA THR A 96 -17.56 25.24 0.40
C THR A 96 -17.70 26.59 1.08
N TYR A 97 -18.87 27.22 1.03
CA TYR A 97 -19.14 28.49 1.71
C TYR A 97 -19.17 28.37 3.23
N PHE A 98 -19.27 27.15 3.78
CA PHE A 98 -19.28 26.88 5.21
C PHE A 98 -17.94 26.35 5.75
N LEU A 99 -16.91 26.17 4.92
CA LEU A 99 -15.62 25.56 5.31
C LEU A 99 -14.96 26.26 6.52
N TYR A 100 -15.06 27.58 6.62
CA TYR A 100 -14.40 28.36 7.67
C TYR A 100 -15.35 28.78 8.80
N ASP A 101 -16.58 28.28 8.82
CA ASP A 101 -17.54 28.54 9.90
C ASP A 101 -17.65 27.32 10.82
N LYS A 102 -16.89 27.36 11.92
CA LYS A 102 -16.83 26.28 12.91
C LYS A 102 -18.21 25.83 13.40
N SER A 103 -19.12 26.77 13.70
CA SER A 103 -20.45 26.42 14.22
C SER A 103 -21.31 25.72 13.16
N SER A 104 -21.22 26.17 11.90
CA SER A 104 -21.91 25.48 10.80
C SER A 104 -21.33 24.09 10.56
N LEU A 105 -20.00 23.94 10.60
CA LEU A 105 -19.36 22.64 10.47
C LEU A 105 -19.80 21.67 11.56
N GLU A 106 -19.84 22.09 12.83
CA GLU A 106 -20.31 21.25 13.94
C GLU A 106 -21.74 20.76 13.71
N ILE A 107 -22.65 21.63 13.27
CA ILE A 107 -24.04 21.26 12.94
C ILE A 107 -24.08 20.29 11.76
N LEU A 108 -23.33 20.55 10.69
CA LEU A 108 -23.26 19.68 9.52
C LEU A 108 -22.73 18.28 9.86
N LEU A 109 -21.72 18.20 10.73
CA LEU A 109 -21.16 16.92 11.19
C LEU A 109 -22.19 16.10 11.98
N VAL A 110 -22.91 16.73 12.92
CA VAL A 110 -23.98 16.07 13.70
C VAL A 110 -25.10 15.56 12.79
N ASN A 111 -25.38 16.25 11.69
CA ASN A 111 -26.39 15.84 10.70
C ASN A 111 -25.88 14.79 9.68
N GLY A 112 -24.73 14.14 9.94
CA GLY A 112 -24.26 13.01 9.13
C GLY A 112 -23.62 13.41 7.80
N LEU A 113 -22.99 14.59 7.73
CA LEU A 113 -22.30 15.03 6.52
C LEU A 113 -21.18 14.07 6.09
N VAL A 114 -20.34 13.58 7.01
CA VAL A 114 -19.23 12.67 6.66
C VAL A 114 -19.75 11.37 6.01
N PRO A 115 -20.71 10.63 6.61
CA PRO A 115 -21.34 9.50 5.94
C PRO A 115 -21.93 9.83 4.56
N ALA A 116 -22.55 10.99 4.38
CA ALA A 116 -23.11 11.43 3.09
C ALA A 116 -22.03 11.61 2.00
N LEU A 117 -20.92 12.27 2.36
CA LEU A 117 -19.79 12.51 1.48
C LEU A 117 -19.08 11.19 1.12
N ILE A 118 -18.89 10.31 2.11
CA ILE A 118 -18.26 9.00 1.89
C ILE A 118 -19.13 8.10 1.03
N LYS A 119 -20.45 8.09 1.22
CA LYS A 119 -21.37 7.35 0.33
C LYS A 119 -21.23 7.83 -1.11
N SER A 120 -21.18 9.15 -1.32
CA SER A 120 -20.98 9.75 -2.64
C SER A 120 -19.64 9.36 -3.27
N LEU A 121 -18.56 9.33 -2.48
CA LEU A 121 -17.25 8.89 -2.93
C LEU A 121 -17.24 7.38 -3.26
N ALA A 122 -17.91 6.55 -2.46
CA ALA A 122 -18.04 5.11 -2.72
C ALA A 122 -18.81 4.82 -4.03
N GLU A 123 -19.86 5.59 -4.31
CA GLU A 123 -20.57 5.52 -5.59
C GLU A 123 -19.68 5.93 -6.77
N TYR A 124 -18.81 6.92 -6.59
CA TYR A 124 -17.81 7.30 -7.59
C TYR A 124 -16.80 6.17 -7.83
N VAL A 125 -16.22 5.60 -6.75
CA VAL A 125 -15.28 4.48 -6.84
C VAL A 125 -15.91 3.27 -7.54
N THR A 126 -17.18 2.99 -7.26
CA THR A 126 -17.91 1.89 -7.92
C THR A 126 -18.06 2.11 -9.42
N ARG A 127 -18.23 3.36 -9.86
CA ARG A 127 -18.39 3.73 -11.27
C ARG A 127 -17.07 3.80 -12.04
N HIS A 128 -16.00 4.29 -11.40
CA HIS A 128 -14.73 4.61 -12.06
C HIS A 128 -13.57 3.68 -11.69
N GLY A 129 -13.70 2.90 -10.63
CA GLY A 129 -12.68 2.00 -10.12
C GLY A 129 -12.42 0.81 -11.03
N ARG A 130 -11.14 0.49 -11.24
CA ARG A 130 -10.69 -0.68 -12.00
C ARG A 130 -9.53 -1.35 -11.27
N ALA A 131 -9.61 -2.67 -11.10
CA ALA A 131 -8.54 -3.43 -10.49
C ALA A 131 -7.24 -3.30 -11.30
N HIS A 132 -6.13 -3.20 -10.58
CA HIS A 132 -4.80 -3.17 -11.18
C HIS A 132 -4.33 -4.60 -11.50
N ASP A 133 -4.80 -5.11 -12.64
CA ASP A 133 -4.55 -6.50 -13.08
C ASP A 133 -3.37 -6.65 -14.05
N LYS A 134 -2.88 -5.54 -14.63
CA LYS A 134 -1.80 -5.56 -15.62
C LYS A 134 -0.60 -4.79 -15.10
N CYS A 135 0.59 -5.38 -15.24
CA CYS A 135 1.85 -4.70 -14.95
C CYS A 135 1.99 -3.46 -15.85
N LEU A 136 2.29 -2.32 -15.24
CA LEU A 136 2.61 -1.08 -15.93
C LEU A 136 4.12 -0.87 -15.81
N ALA A 137 4.79 -0.78 -16.96
CA ALA A 137 6.24 -0.57 -17.01
C ALA A 137 6.63 0.71 -16.25
N LEU A 138 7.78 0.66 -15.59
CA LEU A 138 8.39 1.85 -15.02
C LEU A 138 8.68 2.85 -16.15
N PRO A 139 8.44 4.16 -15.94
CA PRO A 139 8.86 5.17 -16.90
C PRO A 139 10.36 4.99 -17.17
N GLU A 140 10.75 4.82 -18.43
CA GLU A 140 12.17 4.83 -18.78
C GLU A 140 12.77 6.15 -18.30
N PRO A 141 13.93 6.15 -17.62
CA PRO A 141 14.60 7.39 -17.26
C PRO A 141 14.95 8.12 -18.57
N GLN A 142 14.17 9.15 -18.90
CA GLN A 142 14.47 10.02 -20.02
C GLN A 142 15.83 10.68 -19.73
N ALA A 143 16.85 10.23 -20.46
CA ALA A 143 18.14 10.88 -20.49
C ALA A 143 17.95 12.31 -21.01
N GLY A 144 18.00 13.29 -20.12
CA GLY A 144 18.06 14.71 -20.48
C GLY A 144 16.80 15.51 -20.18
N SER A 145 16.52 15.76 -18.90
CA SER A 145 15.96 17.04 -18.47
C SER A 145 16.33 17.27 -17.01
N VAL A 146 17.37 18.07 -16.78
CA VAL A 146 17.77 18.50 -15.45
C VAL A 146 16.79 19.59 -15.03
N SER A 147 15.74 19.23 -14.31
CA SER A 147 15.04 20.18 -13.45
C SER A 147 15.67 20.12 -12.06
N PRO A 148 16.13 21.25 -11.50
CA PRO A 148 16.67 21.27 -10.16
C PRO A 148 15.50 21.21 -9.18
N CYS A 149 15.54 20.29 -8.22
CA CYS A 149 15.45 20.56 -6.78
C CYS A 149 15.19 19.28 -5.98
N TYR A 150 15.73 19.30 -4.75
CA TYR A 150 15.57 18.36 -3.65
C TYR A 150 16.40 17.08 -3.65
N SER A 151 17.69 17.28 -3.37
CA SER A 151 18.50 16.30 -2.64
C SER A 151 18.74 16.82 -1.21
N GLY A 152 18.63 15.93 -0.22
CA GLY A 152 19.55 15.95 0.92
C GLY A 152 19.00 16.36 2.28
N LEU A 153 18.66 15.36 3.08
CA LEU A 153 18.71 15.38 4.54
C LEU A 153 20.12 15.71 5.05
N SER A 154 20.22 16.47 6.15
CA SER A 154 21.36 16.49 7.09
C SER A 154 20.94 17.02 8.48
N PRO A 155 21.64 16.66 9.57
CA PRO A 155 21.09 16.53 10.94
C PRO A 155 21.13 17.81 11.80
N PRO A 156 20.52 17.83 13.01
CA PRO A 156 20.38 19.05 13.82
C PRO A 156 21.63 19.33 14.69
N GLY A 157 22.18 20.53 14.55
CA GLY A 157 23.28 21.06 15.38
C GLY A 157 23.00 22.49 15.83
N ARG A 158 23.15 22.74 17.14
CA ARG A 158 22.89 24.00 17.87
C ARG A 158 23.78 25.16 17.43
N GLY A 159 23.26 26.38 17.46
CA GLY A 159 24.08 27.60 17.45
C GLY A 159 23.28 28.86 17.09
N ALA A 160 23.33 29.86 17.95
CA ALA A 160 22.54 31.09 17.92
C ALA A 160 22.98 32.10 16.84
N GLY A 161 22.08 33.05 16.53
CA GLY A 161 22.48 34.43 16.26
C GLY A 161 21.95 35.08 14.98
N GLN A 162 21.12 36.10 15.19
CA GLN A 162 20.98 37.33 14.39
C GLN A 162 20.27 37.26 13.04
N TRP A 163 18.98 37.62 13.10
CA TRP A 163 18.26 38.27 12.01
C TRP A 163 18.62 39.76 11.95
N SER A 164 18.97 40.24 10.76
CA SER A 164 18.95 41.66 10.38
C SER A 164 18.03 41.83 9.18
N PRO A 165 17.06 42.76 9.19
CA PRO A 165 16.21 43.04 8.03
C PRO A 165 16.88 44.07 7.12
N LEU A 166 16.77 43.87 5.80
CA LEU A 166 17.10 44.91 4.82
C LEU A 166 15.84 45.72 4.49
N SER A 167 16.04 47.03 4.56
CA SER A 167 15.06 48.10 4.45
C SER A 167 14.86 48.56 3.00
N ASP A 168 13.68 49.14 2.78
CA ASP A 168 13.35 50.20 1.84
C ASP A 168 13.36 49.98 0.33
N CYS A 169 12.16 49.97 -0.26
CA CYS A 169 11.83 50.73 -1.47
C CYS A 169 10.35 51.19 -1.39
N SER A 170 10.16 52.49 -1.17
CA SER A 170 8.87 53.20 -1.29
C SER A 170 8.63 53.65 -2.75
N PRO A 171 7.37 53.96 -3.15
CA PRO A 171 6.95 54.07 -4.54
C PRO A 171 7.14 55.49 -5.11
N PRO A 172 7.27 55.67 -6.43
CA PRO A 172 7.19 57.00 -7.03
C PRO A 172 5.73 57.40 -7.32
N ALA A 173 5.53 58.71 -7.22
CA ALA A 173 4.30 59.46 -7.23
C ALA A 173 3.50 59.43 -8.55
N SER A 174 2.20 59.66 -8.40
CA SER A 174 1.26 60.05 -9.45
C SER A 174 1.68 61.34 -10.18
N PRO A 175 1.27 61.49 -11.44
CA PRO A 175 0.80 62.81 -11.88
C PRO A 175 -0.56 62.76 -12.59
N ALA A 176 -1.39 63.73 -12.19
CA ALA A 176 -2.30 64.54 -13.01
C ALA A 176 -3.26 63.87 -14.02
N SER A 177 -4.53 63.92 -13.65
CA SER A 177 -5.70 64.28 -14.47
C SER A 177 -5.46 64.62 -15.96
N VAL A 178 -6.02 63.79 -16.84
CA VAL A 178 -6.58 64.24 -18.12
C VAL A 178 -7.99 63.67 -18.23
N TYR A 179 -8.96 64.54 -17.99
CA TYR A 179 -10.36 64.34 -18.27
C TYR A 179 -10.60 64.75 -19.73
N SER A 180 -11.29 63.94 -20.52
CA SER A 180 -12.12 64.41 -21.63
C SER A 180 -13.20 63.36 -21.96
N PRO A 181 -14.49 63.72 -21.84
CA PRO A 181 -15.62 62.89 -22.20
C PRO A 181 -15.97 63.10 -23.68
N LEU A 182 -16.37 62.05 -24.38
CA LEU A 182 -17.06 62.17 -25.67
C LEU A 182 -18.56 61.99 -25.39
N CYS A 183 -19.27 63.11 -25.44
CA CYS A 183 -20.72 63.14 -25.61
C CYS A 183 -21.04 63.58 -27.05
N LEU A 184 -22.26 63.23 -27.45
CA LEU A 184 -23.04 63.60 -28.63
C LEU A 184 -22.98 62.56 -29.77
N SER A 185 -24.12 62.05 -30.23
CA SER A 185 -25.37 62.78 -30.49
C SER A 185 -26.62 61.96 -30.18
N GLU A 186 -27.58 62.65 -29.56
CA GLU A 186 -29.01 62.37 -29.65
C GLU A 186 -29.44 62.72 -31.07
N ASP A 187 -29.69 61.73 -31.92
CA ASP A 187 -30.47 61.84 -33.16
C ASP A 187 -30.68 60.42 -33.69
N GLU A 188 -31.70 59.73 -33.16
CA GLU A 188 -32.45 58.66 -33.83
C GLU A 188 -33.62 58.25 -32.89
N LEU A 189 -34.51 59.21 -32.67
CA LEU A 189 -35.75 59.04 -31.92
C LEU A 189 -36.90 59.27 -32.90
N GLU A 190 -37.21 58.26 -33.71
CA GLU A 190 -38.49 58.14 -34.41
C GLU A 190 -38.66 56.71 -34.94
N CYS A 191 -39.31 55.85 -34.16
CA CYS A 191 -40.05 54.70 -34.69
C CYS A 191 -41.36 54.55 -33.91
N THR A 192 -42.43 54.54 -34.68
CA THR A 192 -43.86 54.53 -34.34
C THR A 192 -44.31 53.35 -33.49
N PRO A 193 -45.43 53.46 -32.74
CA PRO A 193 -45.93 52.40 -31.88
C PRO A 193 -46.64 51.32 -32.71
N THR A 194 -46.10 50.09 -32.69
CA THR A 194 -46.83 48.91 -33.13
C THR A 194 -47.49 48.26 -31.90
N GLN A 195 -48.78 47.96 -32.05
CA GLN A 195 -49.63 47.28 -31.07
C GLN A 195 -49.15 45.84 -30.77
N PRO A 196 -49.64 45.21 -29.68
CA PRO A 196 -49.04 44.01 -29.10
C PRO A 196 -49.47 42.77 -29.89
N ASP A 197 -48.49 42.02 -30.37
CA ASP A 197 -48.74 40.64 -30.78
C ASP A 197 -48.60 39.75 -29.54
N ASP A 198 -49.76 39.27 -29.11
CA ASP A 198 -49.94 38.12 -28.25
C ASP A 198 -49.22 36.88 -28.85
N ASP A 199 -48.89 35.92 -27.97
CA ASP A 199 -48.22 34.63 -28.25
C ASP A 199 -46.69 34.64 -28.38
N VAL A 200 -46.00 34.96 -27.27
CA VAL A 200 -44.69 34.36 -27.00
C VAL A 200 -44.89 33.06 -26.22
N SER A 201 -44.87 31.95 -26.94
CA SER A 201 -44.81 30.61 -26.37
C SER A 201 -43.49 30.42 -25.59
N MET A 202 -43.62 30.49 -24.26
CA MET A 202 -42.62 30.30 -23.20
C MET A 202 -42.04 28.87 -23.14
N THR A 203 -41.29 28.40 -24.14
CA THR A 203 -40.67 27.05 -24.04
C THR A 203 -39.24 26.92 -24.58
N GLN A 204 -38.70 27.90 -25.31
CA GLN A 204 -37.38 27.76 -25.95
C GLN A 204 -36.22 28.46 -25.24
N GLU A 205 -36.50 29.42 -24.34
CA GLU A 205 -35.45 30.05 -23.51
C GLU A 205 -35.14 29.28 -22.22
N GLU A 206 -36.07 28.44 -21.75
CA GLU A 206 -35.89 27.56 -20.58
C GLU A 206 -34.85 26.44 -20.82
N MET A 207 -34.49 26.15 -22.07
CA MET A 207 -33.49 25.12 -22.42
C MET A 207 -32.07 25.67 -22.68
N LYS A 208 -31.85 26.99 -22.67
CA LYS A 208 -30.53 27.58 -22.98
C LYS A 208 -29.66 27.94 -21.77
N MET A 209 -30.17 27.79 -20.54
CA MET A 209 -29.40 28.02 -19.30
C MET A 209 -28.89 26.72 -18.64
N GLU A 210 -28.91 25.59 -19.34
CA GLU A 210 -28.29 24.33 -18.88
C GLU A 210 -26.81 24.20 -19.29
N GLU A 211 -26.27 25.13 -20.08
CA GLU A 211 -24.98 24.97 -20.74
C GLU A 211 -23.90 25.93 -20.21
N GLU A 212 -23.65 25.87 -18.89
CA GLU A 212 -22.37 26.31 -18.29
C GLU A 212 -22.21 25.69 -16.88
N VAL A 213 -22.57 24.41 -16.71
CA VAL A 213 -22.12 23.66 -15.53
C VAL A 213 -20.64 23.40 -15.73
N SER A 214 -19.79 24.22 -15.12
CA SER A 214 -18.38 23.90 -14.98
C SER A 214 -18.27 22.46 -14.47
N ASP A 215 -17.39 21.66 -15.08
CA ASP A 215 -17.20 20.25 -14.73
C ASP A 215 -16.54 20.16 -13.34
N VAL A 216 -17.33 20.47 -12.30
CA VAL A 216 -16.91 20.39 -10.90
C VAL A 216 -16.76 18.91 -10.59
N LYS A 217 -15.51 18.51 -10.39
CA LYS A 217 -15.14 17.18 -9.93
C LYS A 217 -15.67 16.96 -8.51
N GLU A 218 -16.84 16.33 -8.38
CA GLU A 218 -17.50 16.07 -7.10
C GLU A 218 -16.57 15.37 -6.10
N GLU A 219 -15.77 14.41 -6.57
CA GLU A 219 -14.78 13.68 -5.78
C GLU A 219 -13.69 14.59 -5.22
N GLU A 220 -13.27 15.60 -5.97
CA GLU A 220 -12.27 16.56 -5.52
C GLU A 220 -12.83 17.44 -4.40
N MET A 221 -14.09 17.90 -4.54
CA MET A 221 -14.77 18.70 -3.52
C MET A 221 -14.99 17.90 -2.23
N ILE A 222 -15.38 16.63 -2.34
CA ILE A 222 -15.49 15.72 -1.20
C ILE A 222 -14.15 15.62 -0.47
N LEU A 223 -13.06 15.36 -1.18
CA LEU A 223 -11.74 15.20 -0.58
C LEU A 223 -11.20 16.50 0.03
N ILE A 224 -11.43 17.65 -0.61
CA ILE A 224 -11.09 18.97 -0.05
C ILE A 224 -11.83 19.19 1.27
N PHE A 225 -13.13 18.93 1.28
CA PHE A 225 -13.96 19.15 2.47
C PHE A 225 -13.54 18.22 3.62
N LEU A 226 -13.43 16.91 3.36
CA LEU A 226 -13.01 15.92 4.36
C LEU A 226 -11.60 16.19 4.91
N HIS A 227 -10.67 16.56 4.03
CA HIS A 227 -9.33 16.97 4.44
C HIS A 227 -9.38 18.21 5.33
N HIS A 228 -10.15 19.23 4.94
CA HIS A 228 -10.28 20.46 5.72
C HIS A 228 -10.83 20.22 7.13
N ILE A 229 -11.97 19.51 7.26
CA ILE A 229 -12.57 19.25 8.57
C ILE A 229 -11.66 18.43 9.49
N THR A 230 -10.81 17.56 8.92
CA THR A 230 -9.89 16.73 9.71
C THR A 230 -8.83 17.56 10.45
N TYR A 231 -8.44 18.72 9.90
CA TYR A 231 -7.45 19.62 10.52
C TYR A 231 -8.10 20.79 11.27
N TYR A 232 -9.17 21.34 10.71
CA TYR A 232 -9.80 22.56 11.20
C TYR A 232 -10.70 22.31 12.41
N VAL A 233 -11.40 21.17 12.43
CA VAL A 233 -12.26 20.80 13.55
C VAL A 233 -11.41 20.04 14.58
N HIS A 234 -11.11 20.69 15.70
CA HIS A 234 -10.33 20.10 16.80
C HIS A 234 -11.08 19.05 17.63
N ILE A 235 -12.26 18.61 17.18
CA ILE A 235 -13.09 17.59 17.83
C ILE A 235 -12.92 16.28 17.07
N PRO A 236 -12.73 15.13 17.75
CA PRO A 236 -12.67 13.84 17.09
C PRO A 236 -13.97 13.53 16.33
N ILE A 237 -13.86 13.20 15.04
CA ILE A 237 -14.98 12.83 14.19
C ILE A 237 -14.97 11.32 13.99
N THR A 238 -15.84 10.60 14.71
CA THR A 238 -15.91 9.13 14.70
C THR A 238 -16.20 8.56 13.31
N ASP A 239 -16.94 9.29 12.47
CA ASP A 239 -17.27 8.83 11.12
C ASP A 239 -16.04 8.78 10.19
N LEU A 240 -14.98 9.53 10.48
CA LEU A 240 -13.73 9.46 9.69
C LEU A 240 -12.99 8.13 9.85
N VAL A 241 -13.17 7.48 11.00
CA VAL A 241 -12.53 6.19 11.33
C VAL A 241 -13.48 5.01 11.17
N ALA A 242 -14.72 5.25 10.72
CA ALA A 242 -15.65 4.18 10.40
C ALA A 242 -15.08 3.27 9.30
N LYS A 243 -15.34 1.96 9.42
CA LYS A 243 -14.86 0.94 8.47
C LYS A 243 -15.19 1.28 7.01
N LEU A 244 -16.39 1.81 6.74
CA LEU A 244 -16.80 2.24 5.40
C LEU A 244 -15.94 3.40 4.88
N THR A 245 -15.62 4.38 5.72
CA THR A 245 -14.78 5.53 5.35
C THR A 245 -13.38 5.09 4.98
N ILE A 246 -12.74 4.29 5.84
CA ILE A 246 -11.39 3.78 5.59
C ILE A 246 -11.35 2.92 4.32
N SER A 247 -12.29 1.97 4.18
CA SER A 247 -12.35 1.12 2.97
C SER A 247 -12.59 1.93 1.71
N THR A 248 -13.50 2.91 1.73
CA THR A 248 -13.76 3.78 0.58
C THR A 248 -12.54 4.61 0.18
N LEU A 249 -11.80 5.17 1.16
CA LEU A 249 -10.57 5.92 0.87
C LEU A 249 -9.48 5.02 0.27
N ILE A 250 -9.31 3.81 0.81
CA ILE A 250 -8.35 2.82 0.28
C ILE A 250 -8.78 2.34 -1.11
N ASP A 251 -10.07 2.08 -1.33
CA ASP A 251 -10.62 1.68 -2.63
C ASP A 251 -10.44 2.81 -3.65
N TYR A 252 -10.65 4.07 -3.26
CA TYR A 252 -10.37 5.22 -4.11
C TYR A 252 -8.89 5.29 -4.51
N ILE A 253 -7.97 5.17 -3.55
CA ILE A 253 -6.52 5.20 -3.80
C ILE A 253 -6.07 4.03 -4.70
N SER A 254 -6.67 2.85 -4.53
CA SER A 254 -6.24 1.59 -5.18
C SER A 254 -6.93 1.27 -6.49
N LEU A 255 -8.15 1.76 -6.73
CA LEU A 255 -8.95 1.40 -7.91
C LEU A 255 -9.11 2.56 -8.89
N VAL A 256 -9.10 3.82 -8.45
CA VAL A 256 -9.31 4.96 -9.35
C VAL A 256 -7.99 5.32 -10.04
N ARG A 257 -8.02 5.38 -11.37
CA ARG A 257 -6.88 5.85 -12.17
C ARG A 257 -6.66 7.33 -11.89
N GLU A 258 -5.42 7.72 -11.62
CA GLU A 258 -5.06 9.10 -11.26
C GLU A 258 -5.83 9.60 -10.02
N ALA A 259 -5.91 8.76 -8.98
CA ALA A 259 -6.52 9.14 -7.71
C ALA A 259 -5.93 10.45 -7.17
N ASN A 260 -6.80 11.37 -6.77
CA ASN A 260 -6.38 12.65 -6.19
C ASN A 260 -5.49 12.41 -4.94
N PRO A 261 -4.28 13.00 -4.87
CA PRO A 261 -3.32 12.75 -3.79
C PRO A 261 -3.83 13.17 -2.41
N ARG A 262 -4.86 14.04 -2.34
CA ARG A 262 -5.52 14.42 -1.08
C ARG A 262 -6.13 13.23 -0.35
N ALA A 263 -6.54 12.17 -1.04
CA ALA A 263 -7.06 10.96 -0.39
C ALA A 263 -5.99 10.28 0.47
N GLY A 264 -4.76 10.16 -0.05
CA GLY A 264 -3.61 9.65 0.70
C GLY A 264 -3.20 10.54 1.86
N LEU A 265 -3.23 11.87 1.66
CA LEU A 265 -2.98 12.86 2.72
C LEU A 265 -4.04 12.80 3.83
N LEU A 266 -5.32 12.66 3.48
CA LEU A 266 -6.41 12.47 4.42
C LEU A 266 -6.23 11.18 5.22
N LEU A 267 -5.88 10.07 4.55
CA LEU A 267 -5.63 8.80 5.22
C LEU A 267 -4.43 8.90 6.18
N CYS A 268 -3.36 9.58 5.79
CA CYS A 268 -2.22 9.92 6.66
C CYS A 268 -2.62 10.78 7.86
N ALA A 269 -3.52 11.76 7.67
CA ALA A 269 -4.00 12.64 8.73
C ALA A 269 -4.82 11.86 9.78
N ILE A 270 -5.70 10.96 9.32
CA ILE A 270 -6.48 10.06 10.18
C ILE A 270 -5.53 9.12 10.94
N ALA A 271 -4.60 8.47 10.23
CA ALA A 271 -3.62 7.55 10.80
C ALA A 271 -2.70 8.20 11.84
N GLY A 272 -2.36 9.47 11.65
CA GLY A 272 -1.49 10.26 12.52
C GLY A 272 -2.20 10.99 13.67
N ASN A 273 -3.48 10.73 13.91
CA ASN A 273 -4.24 11.37 14.99
C ASN A 273 -4.37 10.46 16.22
N LYS A 274 -3.87 10.93 17.37
CA LYS A 274 -3.89 10.20 18.64
C LYS A 274 -5.29 9.83 19.12
N ASN A 275 -6.30 10.66 18.81
CA ASN A 275 -7.68 10.42 19.23
C ASN A 275 -8.32 9.22 18.50
N TYR A 276 -7.79 8.86 17.33
CA TYR A 276 -8.31 7.79 16.49
C TYR A 276 -7.59 6.46 16.69
N TYR A 277 -6.36 6.50 17.23
CA TYR A 277 -5.48 5.34 17.35
C TYR A 277 -6.13 4.12 18.02
N ARG A 278 -6.92 4.33 19.08
CA ARG A 278 -7.65 3.27 19.77
C ARG A 278 -8.55 2.48 18.82
N GLN A 279 -9.41 3.19 18.08
CA GLN A 279 -10.35 2.59 17.15
C GLN A 279 -9.62 1.97 15.95
N LEU A 280 -8.56 2.63 15.44
CA LEU A 280 -7.74 2.09 14.35
C LEU A 280 -7.09 0.74 14.70
N LEU A 281 -6.65 0.56 15.96
CA LEU A 281 -6.15 -0.73 16.43
C LEU A 281 -7.24 -1.81 16.49
N ASP A 282 -8.42 -1.46 16.99
CA ASP A 282 -9.55 -2.41 17.11
C ASP A 282 -10.07 -2.85 15.73
N ASP A 283 -10.12 -1.92 14.77
CA ASP A 283 -10.64 -2.15 13.41
C ASP A 283 -9.60 -2.72 12.42
N GLN A 284 -8.44 -3.20 12.90
CA GLN A 284 -7.39 -3.81 12.08
C GLN A 284 -6.87 -2.90 10.95
N PHE A 285 -6.79 -1.59 11.21
CA PHE A 285 -6.43 -0.58 10.21
C PHE A 285 -5.09 -0.88 9.53
N VAL A 286 -4.07 -1.19 10.32
CA VAL A 286 -2.71 -1.49 9.82
C VAL A 286 -2.70 -2.68 8.88
N LEU A 287 -3.38 -3.77 9.25
CA LEU A 287 -3.47 -4.97 8.43
C LEU A 287 -4.24 -4.70 7.13
N THR A 288 -5.30 -3.88 7.19
CA THR A 288 -6.09 -3.47 6.02
C THR A 288 -5.24 -2.65 5.04
N VAL A 289 -4.53 -1.63 5.54
CA VAL A 289 -3.61 -0.81 4.73
C VAL A 289 -2.52 -1.68 4.12
N HIS A 290 -1.88 -2.52 4.93
CA HIS A 290 -0.81 -3.40 4.46
C HIS A 290 -1.31 -4.36 3.37
N CYS A 291 -2.46 -5.01 3.58
CA CYS A 291 -3.02 -5.96 2.62
C CYS A 291 -3.42 -5.31 1.30
N ARG A 292 -3.98 -4.09 1.33
CA ARG A 292 -4.57 -3.44 0.16
C ARG A 292 -3.60 -2.53 -0.60
N LEU A 293 -2.58 -1.97 0.07
CA LEU A 293 -1.65 -1.00 -0.52
C LEU A 293 -0.20 -1.51 -0.55
N CYS A 294 0.25 -2.28 0.45
CA CYS A 294 1.65 -2.69 0.57
C CYS A 294 1.99 -4.07 -0.03
N ARG A 295 1.02 -4.75 -0.66
CA ARG A 295 1.23 -6.06 -1.30
C ARG A 295 1.27 -5.94 -2.82
N PRO A 296 2.43 -5.67 -3.43
CA PRO A 296 2.54 -5.59 -4.89
C PRO A 296 2.14 -6.91 -5.55
N ASN A 297 1.31 -6.82 -6.59
CA ASN A 297 0.86 -7.97 -7.38
C ASN A 297 1.88 -8.38 -8.45
N HIS A 298 2.71 -7.45 -8.89
CA HIS A 298 3.64 -7.59 -10.01
C HIS A 298 5.06 -7.24 -9.55
N GLU A 299 6.04 -7.91 -10.13
CA GLU A 299 7.45 -7.50 -10.05
C GLU A 299 7.67 -6.27 -10.94
N CYS A 300 8.41 -5.28 -10.45
CA CYS A 300 8.81 -4.08 -11.21
C CYS A 300 7.66 -3.32 -11.90
N CYS A 301 6.61 -2.97 -11.15
CA CYS A 301 5.44 -2.26 -11.67
C CYS A 301 5.27 -0.88 -11.04
N ALA A 302 5.15 0.18 -11.87
CA ALA A 302 5.03 1.57 -11.41
C ALA A 302 3.84 1.80 -10.48
N GLU A 303 2.68 1.25 -10.82
CA GLU A 303 1.47 1.42 -10.00
C GLU A 303 1.53 0.62 -8.69
N CYS A 304 2.11 -0.58 -8.70
CA CYS A 304 2.37 -1.34 -7.47
C CYS A 304 3.35 -0.60 -6.55
N GLU A 305 4.36 0.06 -7.12
CA GLU A 305 5.32 0.88 -6.37
C GLU A 305 4.65 2.14 -5.80
N ARG A 306 3.80 2.83 -6.58
CA ARG A 306 2.99 3.96 -6.11
C ARG A 306 2.09 3.58 -4.93
N LEU A 307 1.38 2.45 -5.03
CA LEU A 307 0.52 1.96 -3.93
C LEU A 307 1.34 1.58 -2.70
N LEU A 308 2.50 0.95 -2.91
CA LEU A 308 3.41 0.58 -1.84
C LEU A 308 3.95 1.83 -1.11
N ASP A 309 4.32 2.88 -1.84
CA ASP A 309 4.77 4.15 -1.26
C ASP A 309 3.66 4.80 -0.43
N GLU A 310 2.43 4.90 -0.98
CA GLU A 310 1.30 5.49 -0.27
C GLU A 310 0.95 4.69 0.99
N GLY A 311 0.92 3.36 0.90
CA GLY A 311 0.69 2.49 2.04
C GLY A 311 1.79 2.62 3.10
N THR A 312 3.05 2.68 2.69
CA THR A 312 4.20 2.86 3.60
C THR A 312 4.12 4.20 4.32
N ARG A 313 3.79 5.29 3.61
CA ARG A 313 3.59 6.62 4.20
C ARG A 313 2.51 6.59 5.29
N VAL A 314 1.38 5.94 5.03
CA VAL A 314 0.30 5.78 6.04
C VAL A 314 0.77 4.97 7.24
N LEU A 315 1.45 3.84 7.03
CA LEU A 315 1.98 3.01 8.10
C LEU A 315 3.01 3.74 8.97
N CYS A 316 3.87 4.58 8.36
CA CYS A 316 4.80 5.43 9.10
C CYS A 316 4.07 6.37 10.08
N ARG A 317 2.93 6.96 9.69
CA ARG A 317 2.14 7.82 10.58
C ARG A 317 1.58 7.05 11.78
N VAL A 318 1.13 5.82 11.58
CA VAL A 318 0.68 4.94 12.68
C VAL A 318 1.85 4.53 13.56
N ALA A 319 3.02 4.24 12.97
CA ALA A 319 4.24 3.85 13.67
C ALA A 319 4.75 4.96 14.61
N GLU A 320 4.63 6.23 14.21
CA GLU A 320 4.96 7.37 15.07
C GLU A 320 4.14 7.38 16.35
N ILE A 321 2.83 7.08 16.29
CA ILE A 321 1.97 7.01 17.48
C ILE A 321 2.22 5.73 18.27
N SER A 322 2.38 4.60 17.57
CA SER A 322 2.51 3.27 18.18
C SER A 322 3.71 3.17 19.12
N GLN A 323 4.77 3.92 18.83
CA GLN A 323 6.01 3.95 19.61
C GLN A 323 6.02 5.02 20.70
N THR A 324 4.93 5.77 20.89
CA THR A 324 4.77 6.67 22.04
C THR A 324 4.30 5.90 23.27
N GLY A 325 4.38 6.51 24.46
CA GLY A 325 3.85 5.92 25.69
C GLY A 325 2.33 5.61 25.62
N LEU A 326 1.56 6.39 24.85
CA LEU A 326 0.16 6.07 24.57
C LEU A 326 0.05 4.79 23.72
N GLY A 327 0.83 4.73 22.63
CA GLY A 327 0.84 3.61 21.70
C GLY A 327 1.21 2.29 22.36
N GLU A 328 2.29 2.29 23.13
CA GLU A 328 2.74 1.17 23.94
C GLU A 328 1.65 0.74 24.95
N GLY A 329 1.06 1.70 25.66
CA GLY A 329 0.03 1.44 26.67
C GLY A 329 -1.21 0.77 26.07
N GLU A 330 -1.72 1.29 24.95
CA GLU A 330 -2.90 0.78 24.27
C GLU A 330 -2.69 -0.62 23.66
N MET A 331 -1.50 -0.88 23.08
CA MET A 331 -1.15 -2.22 22.59
C MET A 331 -1.00 -3.22 23.73
N THR A 332 -0.29 -2.83 24.81
CA THR A 332 -0.11 -3.67 26.00
C THR A 332 -1.45 -4.00 26.66
N TYR A 333 -2.33 -3.01 26.80
CA TYR A 333 -3.66 -3.20 27.35
C TYR A 333 -4.46 -4.23 26.56
N ARG A 334 -4.47 -4.14 25.23
CA ARG A 334 -5.17 -5.11 24.36
C ARG A 334 -4.62 -6.52 24.48
N LEU A 335 -3.29 -6.67 24.45
CA LEU A 335 -2.65 -7.98 24.60
C LEU A 335 -3.00 -8.65 25.94
N LEU A 336 -3.18 -7.87 27.00
CA LEU A 336 -3.50 -8.37 28.34
C LEU A 336 -5.00 -8.56 28.61
N LYS A 337 -5.86 -7.71 28.05
CA LYS A 337 -7.28 -7.61 28.47
C LYS A 337 -8.30 -7.90 27.37
N ALA A 338 -7.93 -7.81 26.09
CA ALA A 338 -8.87 -8.00 25.00
C ALA A 338 -9.14 -9.49 24.71
N GLU A 339 -10.16 -9.74 23.89
CA GLU A 339 -10.47 -11.06 23.35
C GLU A 339 -9.40 -11.52 22.34
N ASP A 340 -9.29 -12.83 22.14
CA ASP A 340 -8.23 -13.42 21.31
C ASP A 340 -8.19 -12.91 19.85
N PRO A 341 -9.31 -12.61 19.16
CA PRO A 341 -9.26 -11.99 17.83
C PRO A 341 -8.56 -10.63 17.82
N VAL A 342 -8.76 -9.80 18.84
CA VAL A 342 -8.10 -8.49 18.97
C VAL A 342 -6.64 -8.69 19.32
N LYS A 343 -6.30 -9.62 20.23
CA LYS A 343 -4.91 -9.95 20.54
C LYS A 343 -4.13 -10.43 19.31
N LEU A 344 -4.75 -11.28 18.48
CA LEU A 344 -4.19 -11.75 17.22
C LEU A 344 -3.94 -10.57 16.26
N SER A 345 -4.93 -9.70 16.06
CA SER A 345 -4.80 -8.51 15.22
C SER A 345 -3.65 -7.60 15.66
N VAL A 346 -3.55 -7.31 16.97
CA VAL A 346 -2.48 -6.49 17.53
C VAL A 346 -1.12 -7.17 17.36
N SER A 347 -1.05 -8.49 17.55
CA SER A 347 0.18 -9.27 17.39
C SER A 347 0.72 -9.24 15.96
N LEU A 348 -0.17 -9.30 14.96
CA LEU A 348 0.16 -9.15 13.55
C LEU A 348 0.52 -7.69 13.19
N THR A 349 -0.06 -6.72 13.91
CA THR A 349 0.19 -5.29 13.70
C THR A 349 1.58 -4.86 14.18
N ILE A 350 2.05 -5.36 15.33
CA ILE A 350 3.31 -4.95 15.97
C ILE A 350 4.51 -4.91 15.00
N PRO A 351 4.79 -5.96 14.23
CA PRO A 351 5.90 -5.97 13.27
C PRO A 351 5.89 -4.89 12.20
N HIS A 352 4.73 -4.31 11.89
CA HIS A 352 4.59 -3.30 10.85
C HIS A 352 4.82 -1.87 11.37
N VAL A 353 4.71 -1.64 12.67
CA VAL A 353 4.66 -0.28 13.25
C VAL A 353 5.64 -0.05 14.39
N ILE A 354 6.27 -1.09 14.93
CA ILE A 354 7.26 -0.96 16.00
C ILE A 354 8.66 -1.24 15.45
N SER A 355 9.55 -0.26 15.58
CA SER A 355 10.97 -0.37 15.17
C SER A 355 11.93 -0.41 16.36
N GLN A 356 11.52 0.10 17.52
CA GLN A 356 12.33 0.07 18.74
C GLN A 356 12.51 -1.37 19.27
N ARG A 357 13.76 -1.86 19.30
CA ARG A 357 14.11 -3.23 19.73
C ARG A 357 13.64 -3.56 21.15
N GLU A 358 13.80 -2.65 22.11
CA GLU A 358 13.33 -2.87 23.50
C GLU A 358 11.81 -3.03 23.60
N LEU A 359 11.07 -2.22 22.83
CA LEU A 359 9.61 -2.27 22.78
C LEU A 359 9.13 -3.55 22.08
N LEU A 360 9.79 -3.96 21.00
CA LEU A 360 9.56 -5.25 20.35
C LEU A 360 9.76 -6.41 21.34
N LEU A 361 10.88 -6.43 22.07
CA LEU A 361 11.15 -7.48 23.06
C LEU A 361 10.06 -7.54 24.14
N ARG A 362 9.60 -6.38 24.62
CA ARG A 362 8.53 -6.28 25.62
C ARG A 362 7.20 -6.80 25.07
N LEU A 363 6.76 -6.34 23.91
CA LEU A 363 5.46 -6.71 23.34
C LEU A 363 5.46 -8.16 22.84
N LEU A 364 6.49 -8.59 22.11
CA LEU A 364 6.56 -9.93 21.53
C LEU A 364 6.73 -11.02 22.60
N PHE A 365 7.67 -10.84 23.54
CA PHE A 365 7.99 -11.89 24.51
C PHE A 365 7.34 -11.69 25.88
N LYS A 366 7.41 -10.49 26.48
CA LYS A 366 6.80 -10.29 27.81
C LYS A 366 5.27 -10.33 27.74
N GLN A 367 4.68 -9.74 26.70
CA GLN A 367 3.23 -9.78 26.47
C GLN A 367 2.78 -10.96 25.58
N LYS A 368 3.70 -11.86 25.21
CA LYS A 368 3.43 -13.10 24.45
C LYS A 368 2.74 -12.88 23.09
N ALA A 369 2.87 -11.72 22.47
CA ALA A 369 2.33 -11.47 21.13
C ALA A 369 2.94 -12.41 20.08
N ILE A 370 4.18 -12.88 20.29
CA ILE A 370 4.83 -13.83 19.39
C ILE A 370 4.06 -15.15 19.24
N ASN A 371 3.38 -15.61 20.30
CA ASN A 371 2.62 -16.86 20.24
C ASN A 371 1.43 -16.72 19.29
N TYR A 372 0.68 -15.63 19.39
CA TYR A 372 -0.42 -15.33 18.48
C TYR A 372 0.06 -15.17 17.04
N LEU A 373 1.24 -14.58 16.84
CA LEU A 373 1.85 -14.46 15.51
C LEU A 373 2.17 -15.86 14.94
N MET A 374 2.72 -16.77 15.74
CA MET A 374 3.01 -18.15 15.29
C MET A 374 1.73 -18.97 15.07
N ASP A 375 0.72 -18.80 15.91
CA ASP A 375 -0.59 -19.46 15.75
C ASP A 375 -1.32 -18.98 14.47
N ALA A 376 -1.00 -17.77 13.99
CA ALA A 376 -1.59 -17.19 12.79
C ALA A 376 -1.26 -17.98 11.51
N PHE A 377 -0.21 -18.80 11.47
CA PHE A 377 0.09 -19.67 10.32
C PHE A 377 -0.99 -20.74 10.05
N GLY A 378 -1.88 -21.01 11.01
CA GLY A 378 -3.02 -21.90 10.78
C GLY A 378 -4.17 -21.26 10.00
N ASN A 379 -4.50 -20.01 10.32
CA ASN A 379 -5.75 -19.37 9.89
C ASN A 379 -5.53 -18.13 9.01
N ASN A 380 -4.45 -17.38 9.22
CA ASN A 380 -4.18 -16.08 8.61
C ASN A 380 -2.77 -16.02 7.99
N ASN A 381 -2.41 -17.02 7.18
CA ASN A 381 -1.08 -17.17 6.59
C ASN A 381 -0.55 -15.92 5.89
N ASN A 382 -1.39 -15.24 5.10
CA ASN A 382 -0.99 -14.06 4.35
C ASN A 382 -0.49 -12.93 5.26
N ASP A 383 -1.19 -12.71 6.37
CA ASP A 383 -0.86 -11.65 7.32
C ASP A 383 0.31 -12.09 8.21
N ALA A 384 0.35 -13.33 8.67
CA ALA A 384 1.47 -13.88 9.44
C ALA A 384 2.82 -13.76 8.70
N VAL A 385 2.87 -14.18 7.44
CA VAL A 385 4.07 -14.09 6.60
C VAL A 385 4.48 -12.64 6.36
N ALA A 386 3.50 -11.76 6.13
CA ALA A 386 3.76 -10.33 5.94
C ALA A 386 4.31 -9.68 7.22
N SER A 387 3.75 -9.99 8.38
CA SER A 387 4.21 -9.52 9.67
C SER A 387 5.62 -10.03 9.97
N LEU A 388 5.92 -11.31 9.71
CA LEU A 388 7.29 -11.82 9.86
C LEU A 388 8.27 -11.14 8.91
N HIS A 389 7.90 -10.94 7.65
CA HIS A 389 8.75 -10.23 6.71
C HIS A 389 9.08 -8.81 7.19
N ALA A 390 8.08 -8.08 7.70
CA ALA A 390 8.27 -6.75 8.27
C ALA A 390 9.17 -6.78 9.51
N LEU A 391 9.01 -7.79 10.38
CA LEU A 391 9.87 -7.98 11.55
C LEU A 391 11.32 -8.25 11.14
N PHE A 392 11.55 -9.17 10.20
CA PHE A 392 12.89 -9.52 9.72
C PHE A 392 13.59 -8.34 9.06
N LYS A 393 12.86 -7.52 8.30
CA LYS A 393 13.37 -6.24 7.78
C LYS A 393 13.74 -5.26 8.89
N THR A 394 12.88 -5.11 9.90
CA THR A 394 13.14 -4.23 11.06
C THR A 394 14.34 -4.69 11.87
N LEU A 395 14.57 -6.00 11.95
CA LEU A 395 15.74 -6.59 12.60
C LEU A 395 17.00 -6.57 11.74
N GLU A 396 16.92 -6.10 10.49
CA GLU A 396 18.04 -6.01 9.55
C GLU A 396 18.68 -7.37 9.23
N VAL A 397 17.86 -8.43 9.22
CA VAL A 397 18.31 -9.78 8.86
C VAL A 397 18.81 -9.80 7.41
N THR A 398 19.98 -10.37 7.18
CA THR A 398 20.61 -10.39 5.85
C THR A 398 20.17 -11.59 5.02
N ASN A 399 20.04 -11.39 3.71
CA ASN A 399 19.86 -12.51 2.77
C ASN A 399 21.19 -13.29 2.67
N PRO A 400 21.20 -14.61 2.90
CA PRO A 400 22.42 -15.41 2.84
C PRO A 400 22.96 -15.62 1.41
N GLN A 401 22.14 -15.39 0.38
CA GLN A 401 22.59 -15.54 -1.00
C GLN A 401 23.62 -14.47 -1.38
N LYS A 402 24.67 -14.91 -2.07
CA LYS A 402 25.75 -14.07 -2.61
C LYS A 402 25.67 -14.03 -4.13
N ASN A 403 26.04 -12.90 -4.72
CA ASN A 403 26.24 -12.80 -6.16
C ASN A 403 27.51 -13.59 -6.53
N MET A 404 27.32 -14.72 -7.21
CA MET A 404 28.41 -15.51 -7.79
C MET A 404 28.57 -15.22 -9.28
N GLU A 405 29.82 -15.13 -9.72
CA GLU A 405 30.15 -15.00 -11.14
C GLU A 405 29.82 -16.30 -11.87
N ILE A 406 28.95 -16.20 -12.87
CA ILE A 406 28.56 -17.33 -13.70
C ILE A 406 29.69 -17.64 -14.68
N CYS A 407 29.97 -18.92 -14.90
CA CYS A 407 30.97 -19.37 -15.86
C CYS A 407 30.71 -18.79 -17.27
N SER A 408 31.61 -17.93 -17.75
CA SER A 408 31.46 -17.20 -19.02
C SER A 408 31.90 -18.00 -20.25
N HIS A 409 32.80 -18.98 -20.10
CA HIS A 409 33.28 -19.84 -21.19
C HIS A 409 33.66 -21.24 -20.68
N CYS A 410 32.77 -22.22 -20.78
CA CYS A 410 33.12 -23.62 -20.54
C CYS A 410 32.96 -24.47 -21.81
N ASN A 411 33.98 -25.27 -22.12
CA ASN A 411 33.93 -26.23 -23.22
C ASN A 411 33.46 -27.60 -22.70
N VAL A 412 32.17 -27.67 -22.33
CA VAL A 412 31.53 -28.86 -21.74
C VAL A 412 31.66 -30.11 -22.63
N GLY A 413 31.81 -29.93 -23.95
CA GLY A 413 31.89 -31.01 -24.93
C GLY A 413 33.17 -31.86 -24.88
N SER A 414 34.25 -31.37 -24.26
CA SER A 414 35.56 -32.04 -24.27
C SER A 414 35.85 -32.93 -23.04
N LEU A 415 34.94 -33.01 -22.07
CA LEU A 415 35.19 -33.63 -20.76
C LEU A 415 34.88 -35.13 -20.67
N ARG A 416 34.51 -35.78 -21.79
CA ARG A 416 34.30 -37.23 -21.80
C ARG A 416 35.65 -37.94 -21.85
N LYS A 417 36.17 -38.35 -20.70
CA LYS A 417 37.24 -39.34 -20.62
C LYS A 417 36.67 -40.74 -20.90
N GLU A 418 37.42 -41.58 -21.59
CA GLU A 418 37.06 -42.99 -21.78
C GLU A 418 36.92 -43.67 -20.41
N GLY A 419 35.81 -44.40 -20.24
CA GLY A 419 35.51 -45.12 -19.02
C GLY A 419 36.30 -46.41 -18.96
N THR A 420 36.97 -46.63 -17.83
CA THR A 420 37.81 -47.81 -17.57
C THR A 420 37.21 -48.74 -16.51
N ILE A 421 36.08 -48.36 -15.94
CA ILE A 421 35.28 -49.15 -14.99
C ILE A 421 33.80 -48.85 -15.18
N THR A 422 32.94 -49.82 -14.86
CA THR A 422 31.48 -49.69 -14.89
C THR A 422 30.93 -49.86 -13.48
N PHE A 423 30.13 -48.91 -13.02
CA PHE A 423 29.37 -49.03 -11.78
C PHE A 423 28.00 -49.61 -12.07
N VAL A 424 27.57 -50.60 -11.29
CA VAL A 424 26.23 -51.19 -11.32
C VAL A 424 25.45 -50.69 -10.10
N LEU A 425 24.27 -50.12 -10.31
CA LEU A 425 23.45 -49.51 -9.26
C LEU A 425 22.30 -50.41 -8.84
N ASP A 426 21.60 -50.03 -7.76
CA ASP A 426 20.54 -50.85 -7.17
C ASP A 426 19.32 -51.04 -8.06
N ASP A 427 19.07 -50.10 -8.98
CA ASP A 427 18.02 -50.20 -10.01
C ASP A 427 18.47 -51.01 -11.25
N GLY A 428 19.70 -51.54 -11.24
CA GLY A 428 20.30 -52.27 -12.34
C GLY A 428 20.87 -51.39 -13.45
N SER A 429 20.80 -50.06 -13.32
CA SER A 429 21.45 -49.15 -14.26
C SER A 429 22.97 -49.21 -14.13
N THR A 430 23.66 -48.83 -15.22
CA THR A 430 25.12 -48.88 -15.28
C THR A 430 25.73 -47.54 -15.70
N VAL A 431 26.76 -47.08 -14.99
CA VAL A 431 27.47 -45.82 -15.28
C VAL A 431 28.95 -46.09 -15.48
N SER A 432 29.49 -45.70 -16.63
CA SER A 432 30.92 -45.84 -16.92
C SER A 432 31.71 -44.63 -16.41
N ALA A 433 32.85 -44.89 -15.76
CA ALA A 433 33.70 -43.86 -15.17
C ALA A 433 35.19 -44.15 -15.39
N ASN A 434 36.03 -43.14 -15.20
CA ASN A 434 37.47 -43.27 -15.37
C ASN A 434 38.17 -43.58 -14.03
N LYS A 435 38.67 -44.80 -13.87
CA LYS A 435 39.27 -45.33 -12.63
C LYS A 435 40.44 -44.46 -12.13
N SER A 436 41.35 -44.01 -13.01
CA SER A 436 42.49 -43.20 -12.59
C SER A 436 42.08 -41.81 -12.09
N THR A 437 41.09 -41.20 -12.73
CA THR A 437 40.53 -39.90 -12.32
C THR A 437 39.88 -39.99 -10.93
N LEU A 438 39.13 -41.06 -10.67
CA LEU A 438 38.51 -41.28 -9.35
C LEU A 438 39.55 -41.51 -8.25
N CYS A 439 40.57 -42.35 -8.49
CA CYS A 439 41.63 -42.58 -7.51
C CYS A 439 42.42 -41.31 -7.18
N ASN A 440 42.66 -40.44 -8.16
CA ASN A 440 43.49 -39.25 -7.93
C ASN A 440 42.76 -38.15 -7.15
N ASN A 441 41.41 -38.14 -7.17
CA ASN A 441 40.61 -37.06 -6.60
C ASN A 441 39.70 -37.50 -5.43
N SER A 442 39.63 -38.80 -5.13
CA SER A 442 38.85 -39.35 -4.02
C SER A 442 39.68 -40.38 -3.24
N PRO A 443 40.01 -40.11 -1.96
CA PRO A 443 40.72 -41.05 -1.11
C PRO A 443 39.98 -42.39 -0.93
N MET A 444 38.65 -42.36 -0.95
CA MET A 444 37.81 -43.56 -0.86
C MET A 444 38.03 -44.47 -2.08
N PHE A 445 37.97 -43.92 -3.30
CA PHE A 445 38.22 -44.69 -4.52
C PHE A 445 39.70 -45.06 -4.68
N GLU A 446 40.63 -44.24 -4.17
CA GLU A 446 42.04 -44.61 -4.10
C GLU A 446 42.23 -45.87 -3.25
N ALA A 447 41.68 -45.90 -2.04
CA ALA A 447 41.73 -47.06 -1.17
C ALA A 447 41.03 -48.28 -1.82
N MET A 448 39.85 -48.11 -2.40
CA MET A 448 39.10 -49.19 -3.05
C MET A 448 39.90 -49.86 -4.18
N PHE A 449 40.55 -49.08 -5.05
CA PHE A 449 41.18 -49.60 -6.26
C PHE A 449 42.67 -49.86 -6.14
N ARG A 450 43.38 -49.20 -5.21
CA ARG A 450 44.82 -49.37 -4.99
C ARG A 450 45.15 -49.99 -3.63
N GLY A 451 44.18 -50.14 -2.73
CA GLY A 451 44.38 -50.69 -1.38
C GLY A 451 44.32 -52.21 -1.28
N GLY A 452 44.26 -52.94 -2.40
CA GLY A 452 44.26 -54.41 -2.41
C GLY A 452 42.92 -55.08 -2.08
N PHE A 453 41.81 -54.36 -2.21
CA PHE A 453 40.47 -54.92 -2.07
C PHE A 453 40.04 -55.71 -3.33
N LYS A 454 38.96 -56.49 -3.23
CA LYS A 454 38.44 -57.31 -4.34
C LYS A 454 38.10 -56.46 -5.57
N GLU A 455 37.61 -55.26 -5.33
CA GLU A 455 37.23 -54.24 -6.32
C GLU A 455 38.43 -53.76 -7.15
N SER A 456 39.66 -53.98 -6.69
CA SER A 456 40.86 -53.62 -7.45
C SER A 456 41.02 -54.42 -8.74
N GLU A 457 40.59 -55.69 -8.74
CA GLU A 457 40.66 -56.63 -9.87
C GLU A 457 39.39 -56.64 -10.73
N GLN A 458 38.31 -55.98 -10.28
CA GLN A 458 37.02 -55.98 -10.97
C GLN A 458 36.91 -54.83 -11.98
N THR A 459 36.26 -55.11 -13.11
CA THR A 459 35.85 -54.11 -14.12
C THR A 459 34.43 -53.59 -13.87
N GLU A 460 33.66 -54.28 -13.03
CA GLU A 460 32.31 -53.93 -12.61
C GLU A 460 32.25 -53.88 -11.08
N VAL A 461 31.83 -52.73 -10.53
CA VAL A 461 31.72 -52.51 -9.09
C VAL A 461 30.31 -52.05 -8.74
N ARG A 462 29.75 -52.59 -7.67
CA ARG A 462 28.41 -52.23 -7.23
C ARG A 462 28.46 -51.02 -6.30
N LEU A 463 27.69 -49.97 -6.62
CA LEU A 463 27.45 -48.85 -5.71
C LEU A 463 26.00 -48.89 -5.25
N THR A 464 25.78 -48.90 -3.94
CA THR A 464 24.44 -48.91 -3.34
C THR A 464 24.02 -47.51 -2.92
N ASP A 465 22.72 -47.28 -2.79
CA ASP A 465 22.12 -46.05 -2.25
C ASP A 465 22.57 -44.77 -2.97
N ILE A 466 22.71 -44.85 -4.30
CA ILE A 466 23.06 -43.72 -5.16
C ILE A 466 22.45 -43.87 -6.55
N SER A 467 21.93 -42.77 -7.10
CA SER A 467 21.30 -42.73 -8.42
C SER A 467 22.31 -42.68 -9.57
N ALA A 468 21.88 -43.15 -10.75
CA ALA A 468 22.67 -43.12 -11.97
C ALA A 468 23.08 -41.70 -12.36
N ASP A 469 22.15 -40.76 -12.21
CA ASP A 469 22.39 -39.35 -12.50
C ASP A 469 23.46 -38.80 -11.57
N CYS A 470 23.35 -39.04 -10.26
CA CYS A 470 24.35 -38.58 -9.28
C CYS A 470 25.76 -39.09 -9.61
N VAL A 471 25.93 -40.40 -9.87
CA VAL A 471 27.24 -40.98 -10.23
C VAL A 471 27.75 -40.40 -11.56
N THR A 472 26.86 -40.22 -12.53
CA THR A 472 27.20 -39.64 -13.83
C THR A 472 27.73 -38.23 -13.68
N TYR A 473 27.03 -37.37 -12.92
CA TYR A 473 27.46 -35.99 -12.69
C TYR A 473 28.74 -35.93 -11.84
N PHE A 474 28.84 -36.72 -10.77
CA PHE A 474 30.04 -36.82 -9.96
C PHE A 474 31.28 -37.15 -10.80
N SER A 475 31.20 -38.18 -11.65
CA SER A 475 32.31 -38.60 -12.51
C SER A 475 32.77 -37.51 -13.49
N ARG A 476 31.88 -36.60 -13.87
CA ARG A 476 32.20 -35.49 -14.81
C ARG A 476 32.86 -34.30 -14.11
N ILE A 477 32.49 -34.02 -12.86
CA ILE A 477 32.94 -32.80 -12.15
C ILE A 477 34.14 -33.03 -11.22
N ILE A 478 34.44 -34.28 -10.88
CA ILE A 478 35.51 -34.61 -9.92
C ILE A 478 36.90 -34.19 -10.41
N ASP A 479 37.13 -34.21 -11.73
CA ASP A 479 38.42 -33.85 -12.35
C ASP A 479 38.52 -32.35 -12.65
N THR A 480 37.49 -31.81 -13.29
CA THR A 480 37.39 -30.41 -13.66
C THR A 480 36.00 -29.91 -13.29
N TYR A 481 35.94 -29.15 -12.20
CA TYR A 481 34.69 -28.57 -11.74
C TYR A 481 34.21 -27.46 -12.68
N CYS A 482 32.94 -27.52 -13.07
CA CYS A 482 32.24 -26.43 -13.74
C CYS A 482 30.75 -26.48 -13.40
N GLU A 483 30.19 -25.33 -13.03
CA GLU A 483 28.78 -25.20 -12.63
C GLU A 483 27.81 -25.55 -13.75
N CYS A 484 28.18 -25.30 -15.01
CA CYS A 484 27.35 -25.61 -16.18
C CYS A 484 27.12 -27.11 -16.40
N ILE A 485 27.91 -27.96 -15.74
CA ILE A 485 27.80 -29.43 -15.82
C ILE A 485 26.83 -29.95 -14.76
N LEU A 486 26.60 -29.20 -13.68
CA LEU A 486 25.80 -29.67 -12.56
C LEU A 486 24.34 -29.96 -12.97
N PRO A 487 23.69 -30.91 -12.29
CA PRO A 487 22.29 -31.21 -12.55
C PRO A 487 21.40 -29.99 -12.29
N LYS A 488 20.38 -29.81 -13.12
CA LYS A 488 19.34 -28.77 -12.89
C LYS A 488 18.32 -29.19 -11.83
N ASP A 489 18.17 -30.49 -11.60
CA ASP A 489 17.27 -31.02 -10.58
C ASP A 489 17.89 -30.88 -9.19
N ILE A 490 17.14 -30.22 -8.30
CA ILE A 490 17.59 -29.94 -6.92
C ILE A 490 17.82 -31.23 -6.12
N ARG A 491 17.01 -32.28 -6.33
CA ARG A 491 17.16 -33.52 -5.57
C ARG A 491 18.47 -34.21 -5.91
N THR A 492 18.81 -34.25 -7.19
CA THR A 492 20.10 -34.77 -7.67
C THR A 492 21.28 -33.96 -7.14
N LEU A 493 21.17 -32.62 -7.05
CA LEU A 493 22.21 -31.77 -6.43
C LEU A 493 22.43 -32.09 -4.94
N LEU A 494 21.35 -32.26 -4.19
CA LEU A 494 21.40 -32.59 -2.76
C LEU A 494 21.95 -34.01 -2.53
N GLU A 495 21.60 -34.96 -3.40
CA GLU A 495 22.19 -36.29 -3.41
C GLU A 495 23.69 -36.24 -3.71
N LEU A 496 24.10 -35.39 -4.66
CA LEU A 496 25.50 -35.20 -5.02
C LEU A 496 26.34 -34.63 -3.87
N ILE A 497 25.76 -33.79 -3.02
CA ILE A 497 26.41 -33.33 -1.77
C ILE A 497 26.68 -34.53 -0.84
N VAL A 498 25.68 -35.39 -0.64
CA VAL A 498 25.81 -36.61 0.18
C VAL A 498 26.86 -37.55 -0.40
N ALA A 499 26.88 -37.71 -1.73
CA ALA A 499 27.85 -38.53 -2.43
C ALA A 499 29.28 -37.99 -2.30
N CYS A 500 29.49 -36.67 -2.44
CA CYS A 500 30.79 -36.04 -2.29
C CYS A 500 31.37 -36.25 -0.88
N ASP A 501 30.54 -36.18 0.16
CA ASP A 501 30.97 -36.50 1.52
C ASP A 501 31.32 -38.00 1.67
N ARG A 502 30.44 -38.90 1.19
CA ARG A 502 30.68 -40.36 1.18
C ARG A 502 31.98 -40.74 0.44
N PHE A 503 32.32 -40.01 -0.60
CA PHE A 503 33.52 -40.20 -1.42
C PHE A 503 34.73 -39.37 -0.93
N LEU A 504 34.61 -38.69 0.21
CA LEU A 504 35.67 -37.91 0.86
C LEU A 504 36.22 -36.76 -0.01
N VAL A 505 35.32 -35.99 -0.64
CA VAL A 505 35.65 -34.83 -1.51
C VAL A 505 35.04 -33.53 -0.96
N PRO A 506 35.49 -33.01 0.20
CA PRO A 506 34.84 -31.90 0.92
C PRO A 506 34.90 -30.55 0.19
N GLU A 507 35.92 -30.32 -0.64
CA GLU A 507 36.02 -29.10 -1.46
C GLU A 507 34.89 -29.04 -2.49
N LEU A 508 34.54 -30.19 -3.08
CA LEU A 508 33.46 -30.30 -4.04
C LEU A 508 32.10 -30.14 -3.36
N THR A 509 31.94 -30.73 -2.17
CA THR A 509 30.77 -30.50 -1.30
C THR A 509 30.50 -29.01 -1.08
N SER A 510 31.53 -28.24 -0.72
CA SER A 510 31.40 -26.80 -0.47
C SER A 510 30.99 -26.02 -1.72
N LYS A 511 31.57 -26.36 -2.89
CA LYS A 511 31.24 -25.72 -4.17
C LYS A 511 29.81 -26.03 -4.63
N ILE A 512 29.37 -27.29 -4.55
CA ILE A 512 28.00 -27.67 -4.92
C ILE A 512 27.00 -27.01 -3.97
N LEU A 513 27.31 -26.97 -2.67
CA LEU A 513 26.46 -26.30 -1.70
C LEU A 513 26.30 -24.80 -2.01
N SER A 514 27.37 -24.11 -2.41
CA SER A 514 27.25 -22.71 -2.84
C SER A 514 26.33 -22.55 -4.06
N VAL A 515 26.34 -23.50 -5.00
CA VAL A 515 25.41 -23.49 -6.15
C VAL A 515 23.97 -23.75 -5.73
N VAL A 516 23.76 -24.67 -4.78
CA VAL A 516 22.44 -24.93 -4.21
C VAL A 516 21.87 -23.66 -3.59
N MET A 517 22.65 -22.99 -2.73
CA MET A 517 22.19 -21.79 -2.01
C MET A 517 22.02 -20.58 -2.92
N ASN A 518 22.93 -20.34 -3.87
CA ASN A 518 22.93 -19.09 -4.65
C ASN A 518 22.17 -19.17 -5.99
N HIS A 519 22.00 -20.36 -6.57
CA HIS A 519 21.38 -20.52 -7.88
C HIS A 519 20.13 -21.40 -7.88
N SER A 520 20.07 -22.41 -6.99
CA SER A 520 18.97 -23.38 -7.00
C SER A 520 17.89 -23.08 -5.96
N LEU A 521 18.23 -22.37 -4.88
CA LEU A 521 17.31 -21.96 -3.82
C LEU A 521 16.40 -20.82 -4.31
N ASN A 522 15.11 -21.13 -4.39
CA ASN A 522 14.04 -20.21 -4.75
C ASN A 522 12.76 -20.57 -3.97
N TYR A 523 11.69 -19.79 -4.17
CA TYR A 523 10.42 -19.98 -3.45
C TYR A 523 9.75 -21.36 -3.67
N LYS A 524 10.09 -22.08 -4.74
CA LYS A 524 9.56 -23.44 -5.01
C LYS A 524 10.45 -24.54 -4.44
N THR A 525 11.75 -24.32 -4.37
CA THR A 525 12.73 -25.32 -3.96
C THR A 525 13.10 -25.24 -2.47
N CYS A 526 12.80 -24.12 -1.79
CA CYS A 526 13.17 -23.89 -0.39
C CYS A 526 12.71 -24.99 0.57
N CYS A 527 11.48 -25.51 0.39
CA CYS A 527 10.97 -26.62 1.20
C CYS A 527 11.83 -27.89 1.05
N VAL A 528 12.23 -28.23 -0.18
CA VAL A 528 13.03 -29.43 -0.44
C VAL A 528 14.42 -29.31 0.18
N VAL A 529 15.04 -28.12 0.09
CA VAL A 529 16.36 -27.86 0.68
C VAL A 529 16.28 -27.87 2.21
N TYR A 530 15.23 -27.28 2.78
CA TYR A 530 15.01 -27.25 4.23
C TYR A 530 14.78 -28.65 4.82
N ASP A 531 13.88 -29.43 4.23
CA ASP A 531 13.60 -30.81 4.67
C ASP A 531 14.88 -31.67 4.58
N TRP A 532 15.61 -31.59 3.47
CA TRP A 532 16.87 -32.31 3.33
C TRP A 532 17.92 -31.92 4.38
N ALA A 533 18.01 -30.63 4.72
CA ALA A 533 18.96 -30.15 5.72
C ALA A 533 18.68 -30.76 7.11
N LEU A 534 17.40 -30.91 7.47
CA LEU A 534 16.98 -31.54 8.72
C LEU A 534 17.08 -33.06 8.71
N ASP A 535 16.77 -33.71 7.60
CA ASP A 535 16.75 -35.18 7.51
C ASP A 535 18.15 -35.81 7.38
N ILE A 536 19.03 -35.16 6.63
CA ILE A 536 20.31 -35.73 6.20
C ILE A 536 21.43 -34.72 6.44
N GLY A 537 21.19 -33.45 6.11
CA GLY A 537 22.19 -32.39 6.14
C GLY A 537 22.87 -32.17 7.50
N TYR A 538 22.13 -32.32 8.61
CA TYR A 538 22.65 -32.12 9.97
C TYR A 538 23.86 -32.99 10.33
N LYS A 539 24.07 -34.10 9.61
CA LYS A 539 25.21 -35.01 9.81
C LYS A 539 26.53 -34.40 9.37
N TYR A 540 26.50 -33.31 8.61
CA TYR A 540 27.67 -32.69 7.99
C TYR A 540 27.99 -31.34 8.66
N PRO A 541 29.20 -31.16 9.21
CA PRO A 541 29.59 -29.93 9.91
C PRO A 541 29.50 -28.65 9.06
N ILE A 542 29.71 -28.79 7.74
CA ILE A 542 29.69 -27.69 6.76
C ILE A 542 28.25 -27.14 6.57
N ILE A 543 27.23 -27.89 6.99
CA ILE A 543 25.81 -27.66 6.69
C ILE A 543 25.03 -27.06 7.88
N GLY A 544 25.69 -26.88 9.04
CA GLY A 544 25.02 -26.50 10.29
C GLY A 544 24.20 -25.19 10.28
N SER A 545 24.37 -24.31 9.29
CA SER A 545 23.58 -23.07 9.16
C SER A 545 22.49 -23.10 8.09
N ILE A 546 22.35 -24.18 7.30
CA ILE A 546 21.46 -24.17 6.12
C ILE A 546 20.01 -23.93 6.47
N THR A 547 19.48 -24.55 7.54
CA THR A 547 18.08 -24.39 7.93
C THR A 547 17.76 -22.93 8.22
N THR A 548 18.60 -22.30 9.04
CA THR A 548 18.59 -20.87 9.34
C THR A 548 18.71 -20.02 8.08
N ASP A 549 19.64 -20.36 7.17
CA ASP A 549 19.85 -19.62 5.93
C ASP A 549 18.65 -19.73 4.98
N VAL A 550 17.99 -20.88 4.90
CA VAL A 550 16.77 -21.04 4.10
C VAL A 550 15.63 -20.19 4.68
N VAL A 551 15.47 -20.15 6.00
CA VAL A 551 14.45 -19.29 6.66
C VAL A 551 14.74 -17.81 6.39
N LYS A 552 16.01 -17.38 6.55
CA LYS A 552 16.44 -16.01 6.22
C LYS A 552 16.19 -15.67 4.76
N PHE A 553 16.53 -16.59 3.85
CA PHE A 553 16.27 -16.43 2.42
C PHE A 553 14.78 -16.21 2.15
N VAL A 554 13.89 -17.09 2.63
CA VAL A 554 12.45 -17.00 2.36
C VAL A 554 11.87 -15.69 2.90
N LEU A 555 12.28 -15.26 4.10
CA LEU A 555 11.72 -14.09 4.75
C LEU A 555 12.33 -12.76 4.30
N VAL A 556 13.56 -12.72 3.76
CA VAL A 556 14.24 -11.45 3.43
C VAL A 556 14.46 -11.24 1.94
N SER A 557 14.60 -12.32 1.15
CA SER A 557 14.99 -12.18 -0.25
C SER A 557 13.96 -11.42 -1.09
N GLN A 558 14.45 -10.89 -2.21
CA GLN A 558 13.64 -10.17 -3.17
C GLN A 558 12.71 -11.15 -3.91
N MET A 559 11.44 -11.11 -3.54
CA MET A 559 10.36 -11.84 -4.18
C MET A 559 9.03 -11.13 -3.91
N THR A 560 8.01 -11.41 -4.71
CA THR A 560 6.67 -10.89 -4.48
C THR A 560 6.09 -11.42 -3.16
N PRO A 561 5.17 -10.69 -2.50
CA PRO A 561 4.47 -11.18 -1.32
C PRO A 561 3.76 -12.52 -1.58
N LYS A 562 3.21 -12.73 -2.79
CA LYS A 562 2.54 -13.99 -3.16
C LYS A 562 3.49 -15.18 -3.17
N GLN A 563 4.66 -15.03 -3.82
CA GLN A 563 5.69 -16.06 -3.84
C GLN A 563 6.20 -16.37 -2.41
N ARG A 564 6.35 -15.34 -1.56
CA ARG A 564 6.77 -15.54 -0.17
C ARG A 564 5.77 -16.35 0.65
N VAL A 565 4.48 -16.01 0.51
CA VAL A 565 3.40 -16.78 1.15
C VAL A 565 3.41 -18.22 0.65
N GLU A 566 3.56 -18.43 -0.66
CA GLU A 566 3.64 -19.76 -1.25
C GLU A 566 4.81 -20.57 -0.65
N ALA A 567 6.02 -19.99 -0.59
CA ALA A 567 7.20 -20.61 0.00
C ALA A 567 6.98 -21.03 1.46
N VAL A 568 6.51 -20.12 2.31
CA VAL A 568 6.26 -20.42 3.73
C VAL A 568 5.15 -21.45 3.88
N THR A 569 4.11 -21.39 3.05
CA THR A 569 3.01 -22.37 3.07
C THR A 569 3.50 -23.76 2.70
N LEU A 570 4.39 -23.89 1.70
CA LEU A 570 5.02 -25.16 1.37
C LEU A 570 5.79 -25.73 2.56
N MET A 571 6.58 -24.89 3.24
CA MET A 571 7.36 -25.31 4.40
C MET A 571 6.49 -25.64 5.63
N MET A 572 5.41 -24.91 5.87
CA MET A 572 4.46 -25.17 6.97
C MET A 572 3.65 -26.47 6.77
N ASN A 573 3.46 -26.90 5.52
CA ASN A 573 2.82 -28.17 5.17
C ASN A 573 3.78 -29.37 5.21
N SER A 574 5.08 -29.13 5.42
CA SER A 574 6.06 -30.20 5.58
C SER A 574 5.88 -30.93 6.92
N ARG A 575 6.58 -32.06 7.06
CA ARG A 575 6.65 -32.79 8.34
C ARG A 575 7.43 -32.04 9.43
N HIS A 576 8.28 -31.08 9.04
CA HIS A 576 9.18 -30.32 9.90
C HIS A 576 8.64 -28.95 10.30
N LYS A 577 7.31 -28.79 10.34
CA LYS A 577 6.68 -27.51 10.67
C LYS A 577 7.02 -26.98 12.07
N LYS A 578 7.34 -27.85 13.04
CA LYS A 578 7.64 -27.43 14.42
C LYS A 578 9.04 -26.83 14.47
N GLU A 579 9.98 -27.51 13.84
CA GLU A 579 11.37 -27.12 13.67
C GLU A 579 11.45 -25.78 12.94
N LEU A 580 10.61 -25.58 11.91
CA LEU A 580 10.50 -24.29 11.23
C LEU A 580 10.09 -23.13 12.16
N LEU A 581 9.07 -23.34 13.00
CA LEU A 581 8.63 -22.32 13.94
C LEU A 581 9.68 -22.04 15.01
N GLU A 582 10.41 -23.08 15.46
CA GLU A 582 11.53 -22.96 16.39
C GLU A 582 12.70 -22.17 15.77
N ASP A 583 13.10 -22.48 14.55
CA ASP A 583 14.16 -21.77 13.82
C ASP A 583 13.80 -20.28 13.64
N ILE A 584 12.55 -19.97 13.26
CA ILE A 584 12.07 -18.58 13.15
C ILE A 584 12.18 -17.87 14.50
N LEU A 585 11.74 -18.50 15.58
CA LEU A 585 11.79 -17.93 16.93
C LEU A 585 13.22 -17.69 17.37
N ASP A 586 14.13 -18.62 17.09
CA ASP A 586 15.52 -18.52 17.51
C ASP A 586 16.27 -17.44 16.73
N ILE A 587 15.98 -17.26 15.43
CA ILE A 587 16.46 -16.11 14.66
C ILE A 587 15.96 -14.79 15.28
N ILE A 588 14.67 -14.68 15.58
CA ILE A 588 14.11 -13.45 16.16
C ILE A 588 14.76 -13.15 17.52
N LYS A 589 14.92 -14.16 18.38
CA LYS A 589 15.59 -14.01 19.68
C LYS A 589 17.04 -13.60 19.52
N SER A 590 17.79 -14.25 18.62
CA SER A 590 19.21 -13.95 18.43
C SER A 590 19.37 -12.49 18.01
N GLU A 591 18.62 -12.03 17.01
CA GLU A 591 18.75 -10.66 16.49
C GLU A 591 18.28 -9.58 17.48
N LEU A 592 17.33 -9.91 18.37
CA LEU A 592 16.88 -8.99 19.43
C LEU A 592 17.82 -8.95 20.64
N LEU A 593 18.56 -10.03 20.94
CA LEU A 593 19.42 -10.14 22.12
C LEU A 593 20.90 -9.81 21.84
N PHE A 594 21.38 -9.90 20.59
CA PHE A 594 22.79 -9.77 20.23
C PHE A 594 23.39 -8.35 20.41
N TRP A 595 22.56 -7.34 20.70
CA TRP A 595 22.96 -5.93 20.75
C TRP A 595 22.84 -5.28 22.13
N ASN A 596 22.78 -6.08 23.20
CA ASN A 596 22.87 -5.60 24.59
C ASN A 596 24.29 -5.61 25.14
#